data_AF-A0A3M1AZ57-F1
#
_entry.id   AF-A0A3M1AZ57-F1
#
_cell.length_a   1.000
_cell.length_b   1.000
_cell.length_c   1.000
_cell.angle_alpha   90.00
_cell.angle_beta   90.00
_cell.angle_gamma   90.00
#
_symmetry.space_group_name_H-M   'P 1'
#
loop_
_entity.id
_entity.type
_entity.pdbx_description
1 polymer ?
#
loop_
_entity_poly.entity_id
_entity_poly.type
_entity_poly.pdbx_seq_one_letter_code
_entity_poly.pdbx_strand_id
1 'polypeptide(L)'
;ELKALLLNHPKSRLEVLHCLPSFATPEDSTLLAALESALQAQGIRPHRKTEPWFSDAAFFARAGCDTVVWGAGEIAQAHTADESIEVEQLLQATEILKTLLLTLNKPHEFQGWQR
;
A
#
# COMPACT_ATOMS: atom_id res chain seq x y z
N GLU A 1 -0.08 -25.23 16.68
CA GLU A 1 -1.02 -24.53 17.58
C GLU A 1 -2.49 -24.79 17.21
N LEU A 2 -3.02 -24.41 16.04
CA LEU A 2 -4.42 -24.74 15.66
C LEU A 2 -4.69 -26.25 15.42
N LYS A 3 -3.75 -26.97 14.81
CA LYS A 3 -3.86 -28.43 14.60
C LYS A 3 -3.95 -29.22 15.93
N ALA A 4 -3.29 -28.73 16.98
CA ALA A 4 -3.36 -29.33 18.31
C ALA A 4 -4.72 -29.10 18.98
N LEU A 5 -5.36 -27.96 18.71
CA LEU A 5 -6.70 -27.67 19.19
C LEU A 5 -7.75 -28.64 18.62
N LEU A 6 -7.61 -29.00 17.34
CA LEU A 6 -8.50 -29.96 16.67
C LEU A 6 -8.38 -31.39 17.24
N LEU A 7 -7.19 -31.78 17.71
CA LEU A 7 -6.98 -33.10 18.35
C LEU A 7 -7.79 -33.24 19.65
N ASN A 8 -8.00 -32.14 20.38
CA ASN A 8 -8.77 -32.13 21.63
C ASN A 8 -10.27 -31.88 21.44
N HIS A 9 -10.71 -31.55 20.22
CA HIS A 9 -12.10 -31.24 19.88
C HIS A 9 -12.53 -31.96 18.59
N PRO A 10 -12.69 -33.29 18.61
CA PRO A 10 -12.87 -34.12 17.42
C PRO A 10 -14.19 -33.89 16.66
N LYS A 11 -15.14 -33.15 17.24
CA LYS A 11 -16.39 -32.76 16.57
C LYS A 11 -16.33 -31.39 15.87
N SER A 12 -15.22 -30.68 16.00
CA SER A 12 -15.05 -29.34 15.43
C SER A 12 -14.44 -29.40 14.02
N ARG A 13 -14.81 -28.44 13.16
CA ARG A 13 -14.26 -28.27 11.81
C ARG A 13 -13.52 -26.95 11.72
N LEU A 14 -12.33 -26.97 11.11
CA LEU A 14 -11.60 -25.77 10.72
C LEU A 14 -11.86 -25.49 9.24
N GLU A 15 -12.14 -24.23 8.92
CA GLU A 15 -12.30 -23.76 7.56
C GLU A 15 -11.55 -22.45 7.39
N VAL A 16 -10.80 -22.33 6.29
CA VAL A 16 -10.13 -21.09 5.91
C VAL A 16 -11.09 -20.33 5.03
N LEU A 17 -11.67 -19.24 5.56
CA LEU A 17 -12.61 -18.41 4.81
C LEU A 17 -11.92 -17.52 3.79
N HIS A 18 -10.76 -16.96 4.16
CA HIS A 18 -10.00 -16.04 3.30
C HIS A 18 -8.51 -16.33 3.43
N CYS A 19 -7.82 -16.40 2.29
CA CYS A 19 -6.37 -16.45 2.19
C CYS A 19 -5.97 -15.52 1.06
N LEU A 20 -5.70 -14.26 1.41
CA LEU A 20 -5.36 -13.21 0.46
C LEU A 20 -3.84 -13.16 0.25
N PRO A 21 -3.37 -12.77 -0.95
CA PRO A 21 -1.94 -12.67 -1.22
C PRO A 21 -1.30 -11.58 -0.35
N SER A 22 -0.05 -11.80 0.05
CA SER A 22 0.83 -10.72 0.48
C SER A 22 1.51 -10.10 -0.73
N PHE A 23 2.13 -8.93 -0.54
CA PHE A 23 3.02 -8.36 -1.55
C PHE A 23 4.19 -7.63 -0.89
N ALA A 24 5.23 -7.42 -1.68
CA ALA A 24 6.34 -6.53 -1.39
C ALA A 24 6.68 -5.79 -2.68
N THR A 25 6.91 -4.49 -2.58
CA THR A 25 7.41 -3.69 -3.71
C THR A 25 8.84 -4.13 -4.04
N PRO A 26 9.15 -4.47 -5.31
CA PRO A 26 10.52 -4.79 -5.74
C PRO A 26 11.50 -3.63 -5.49
N GLU A 27 12.77 -3.94 -5.22
CA GLU A 27 13.79 -2.90 -4.95
C GLU A 27 14.08 -2.01 -6.17
N ASP A 28 13.88 -2.54 -7.38
CA ASP A 28 14.04 -1.88 -8.67
C ASP A 28 12.76 -1.21 -9.19
N SER A 29 11.73 -1.08 -8.35
CA SER A 29 10.49 -0.38 -8.66
C SER A 29 10.75 1.07 -9.08
N THR A 30 10.31 1.42 -10.29
CA THR A 30 10.42 2.79 -10.82
C THR A 30 9.46 3.72 -10.07
N LEU A 31 8.28 3.22 -9.70
CA LEU A 31 7.30 3.94 -8.90
C LEU A 31 7.85 4.27 -7.51
N LEU A 32 8.52 3.31 -6.86
CA LEU A 32 9.16 3.53 -5.57
C LEU A 32 10.25 4.59 -5.65
N ALA A 33 11.15 4.49 -6.62
CA ALA A 33 12.21 5.47 -6.81
C ALA A 33 11.66 6.89 -7.08
N ALA A 34 10.58 7.00 -7.88
CA ALA A 34 9.92 8.27 -8.15
C ALA A 34 9.26 8.86 -6.89
N LEU A 35 8.62 8.03 -6.06
CA LEU A 35 8.03 8.46 -4.79
C LEU A 35 9.10 8.93 -3.80
N GLU A 36 10.21 8.20 -3.68
CA GLU A 36 11.34 8.59 -2.83
C GLU A 36 11.93 9.94 -3.27
N SER A 37 12.03 10.18 -4.58
CA SER A 37 12.45 11.48 -5.12
C SER A 37 11.46 12.60 -4.81
N ALA A 38 10.15 12.34 -4.95
CA ALA A 38 9.11 13.31 -4.62
C ALA A 38 9.10 13.70 -3.13
N LEU A 39 9.34 12.72 -2.24
CA LEU A 39 9.51 12.97 -0.80
C LEU A 39 10.73 13.85 -0.51
N GLN A 40 11.87 13.53 -1.13
CA GLN A 40 13.11 14.29 -0.97
C GLN A 40 12.98 15.74 -1.47
N ALA A 41 12.24 15.96 -2.56
CA ALA A 41 11.95 17.30 -3.08
C ALA A 41 11.17 18.18 -2.08
N GLN A 42 10.44 17.56 -1.15
CA GLN A 42 9.74 18.22 -0.05
C GLN A 42 10.54 18.23 1.26
N GLY A 43 11.83 17.86 1.21
CA GLY A 43 12.72 17.82 2.39
C GLY A 43 12.46 16.63 3.33
N ILE A 44 11.67 15.63 2.90
CA ILE A 44 11.36 14.45 3.71
C ILE A 44 12.35 13.34 3.37
N ARG A 45 12.98 12.76 4.40
CA ARG A 45 13.80 11.55 4.23
C ARG A 45 12.88 10.34 4.03
N PRO A 46 12.96 9.61 2.91
CA PRO A 46 12.17 8.41 2.71
C PRO A 46 12.52 7.32 3.73
N HIS A 47 11.50 6.58 4.16
CA HIS A 47 11.65 5.45 5.05
C HIS A 47 10.74 4.31 4.58
N ARG A 48 11.36 3.20 4.16
CA ARG A 48 10.66 2.00 3.73
C ARG A 48 10.25 1.19 4.97
N LYS A 49 9.01 0.69 4.99
CA LYS A 49 8.50 -0.14 6.07
C LYS A 49 7.58 -1.23 5.51
N THR A 50 7.57 -2.39 6.16
CA THR A 50 6.56 -3.43 5.98
C THR A 50 5.60 -3.41 7.14
N GLU A 51 4.31 -3.65 6.88
CA GLU A 51 3.29 -3.62 7.91
C GLU A 51 2.45 -4.91 7.89
N PRO A 52 2.00 -5.40 9.06
CA PRO A 52 1.20 -6.62 9.18
C PRO A 52 -0.30 -6.37 8.96
N TRP A 53 -0.66 -5.46 8.05
CA TRP A 53 -2.04 -5.20 7.63
C TRP A 53 -2.20 -5.45 6.13
N PHE A 54 -3.45 -5.53 5.67
CA PHE A 54 -3.79 -5.82 4.28
C PHE A 54 -4.25 -4.56 3.54
N SER A 55 -3.90 -4.46 2.25
CA SER A 55 -4.50 -3.50 1.32
C SER A 55 -4.64 -4.10 -0.08
N ASP A 56 -5.44 -3.46 -0.93
CA ASP A 56 -5.66 -3.90 -2.31
C ASP A 56 -4.40 -3.89 -3.19
N ALA A 57 -3.30 -3.29 -2.71
CA ALA A 57 -1.99 -3.32 -3.35
C ALA A 57 -1.54 -4.75 -3.69
N ALA A 58 -1.91 -5.75 -2.89
CA ALA A 58 -1.57 -7.12 -3.18
C ALA A 58 -2.20 -7.65 -4.48
N PHE A 59 -3.39 -7.18 -4.83
CA PHE A 59 -4.04 -7.55 -6.09
C PHE A 59 -3.41 -6.83 -7.28
N PHE A 60 -3.11 -5.54 -7.15
CA PHE A 60 -2.42 -4.77 -8.20
C PHE A 60 -1.03 -5.34 -8.50
N ALA A 61 -0.24 -5.64 -7.46
CA ALA A 61 1.06 -6.27 -7.60
C ALA A 61 0.95 -7.64 -8.31
N ARG A 62 -0.04 -8.46 -7.93
CA ARG A 62 -0.29 -9.76 -8.57
C ARG A 62 -0.73 -9.63 -10.04
N ALA A 63 -1.38 -8.53 -10.41
CA ALA A 63 -1.72 -8.22 -11.79
C ALA A 63 -0.53 -7.71 -12.61
N GLY A 64 0.66 -7.56 -12.00
CA GLY A 64 1.87 -7.09 -12.67
C GLY A 64 2.04 -5.57 -12.67
N CYS A 65 1.21 -4.83 -11.92
CA CYS A 65 1.39 -3.39 -11.76
C CYS A 65 2.57 -3.10 -10.81
N ASP A 66 3.41 -2.12 -11.18
CA ASP A 66 4.36 -1.54 -10.23
C ASP A 66 3.56 -0.84 -9.12
N THR A 67 3.75 -1.28 -7.86
CA THR A 67 2.81 -0.99 -6.76
C THR A 67 3.55 -0.59 -5.50
N VAL A 68 3.14 0.54 -4.91
CA VAL A 68 3.58 1.02 -3.59
C VAL A 68 2.37 1.39 -2.74
N VAL A 69 2.47 1.30 -1.42
CA VAL A 69 1.47 1.87 -0.49
C VAL A 69 2.12 3.02 0.25
N TRP A 70 1.51 4.20 0.15
CA TRP A 70 1.97 5.41 0.79
C TRP A 70 0.81 6.37 0.98
N GLY A 71 0.83 7.11 2.10
CA GLY A 71 -0.17 8.11 2.43
C GLY A 71 0.26 8.91 3.66
N ALA A 72 -0.45 10.00 3.93
CA ALA A 72 -0.25 10.79 5.16
C ALA A 72 -1.20 10.35 6.28
N GLY A 73 -0.91 10.86 7.48
CA GLY A 73 -1.58 10.44 8.72
C GLY A 73 -0.93 9.20 9.31
N GLU A 74 -1.44 8.79 10.47
CA GLU A 74 -0.94 7.60 11.17
C GLU A 74 -1.90 6.43 11.06
N ILE A 75 -1.39 5.32 10.52
CA ILE A 75 -2.19 4.12 10.30
C ILE A 75 -2.78 3.54 11.59
N ALA A 76 -2.16 3.81 12.74
CA ALA A 76 -2.68 3.41 14.04
C ALA A 76 -4.00 4.12 14.42
N GLN A 77 -4.33 5.24 13.78
CA GLN A 77 -5.61 5.96 13.94
C GLN A 77 -6.71 5.41 13.03
N ALA A 78 -6.38 4.58 12.04
CA ALA A 78 -7.41 4.03 11.15
C ALA A 78 -8.42 3.18 11.95
N HIS A 79 -9.72 3.40 11.72
CA HIS A 79 -10.82 2.75 12.40
C HIS A 79 -10.92 3.01 13.91
N THR A 80 -10.31 4.07 14.43
CA THR A 80 -10.57 4.53 15.80
C THR A 80 -11.82 5.42 15.84
N ALA A 81 -12.35 5.67 17.03
CA ALA A 81 -13.51 6.55 17.20
C ALA A 81 -13.18 8.04 16.92
N ASP A 82 -11.90 8.39 17.05
CA ASP A 82 -11.32 9.72 16.93
C ASP A 82 -10.37 9.85 15.74
N GLU A 83 -10.56 8.98 14.72
CA GLU A 83 -9.76 8.96 13.50
C GLU A 83 -9.66 10.36 12.88
N SER A 84 -8.43 10.85 12.71
CA SER A 84 -8.15 12.20 12.23
C SER A 84 -6.76 12.31 11.60
N ILE A 85 -6.56 13.39 10.84
CA ILE A 85 -5.29 13.78 10.23
C ILE A 85 -5.13 15.30 10.33
N GLU A 86 -3.90 15.76 10.52
CA GLU A 86 -3.59 17.19 10.47
C GLU A 86 -3.73 17.72 9.04
N VAL A 87 -4.33 18.91 8.89
CA VAL A 87 -4.60 19.50 7.57
C VAL A 87 -3.29 19.76 6.83
N GLU A 88 -2.24 20.17 7.53
CA GLU A 88 -0.91 20.41 6.98
C GLU A 88 -0.30 19.12 6.41
N GLN A 89 -0.51 17.96 7.06
CA GLN A 89 -0.05 16.67 6.55
C GLN A 89 -0.78 16.31 5.25
N LEU A 90 -2.09 16.56 5.18
CA LEU A 90 -2.88 16.33 3.97
C LEU A 90 -2.41 17.21 2.81
N LEU A 91 -2.15 18.50 3.07
CA LEU A 91 -1.66 19.44 2.06
C LEU A 91 -0.25 19.07 1.57
N GLN A 92 0.65 18.70 2.48
CA GLN A 92 1.99 18.24 2.12
C GLN A 92 1.92 16.96 1.27
N ALA A 93 1.06 16.01 1.64
CA ALA A 93 0.87 14.79 0.87
C ALA A 93 0.37 15.04 -0.54
N THR A 94 -0.52 16.03 -0.69
CA THR A 94 -1.04 16.45 -1.99
C THR A 94 0.08 16.97 -2.90
N GLU A 95 1.00 17.80 -2.38
CA GLU A 95 2.13 18.30 -3.17
C GLU A 95 3.16 17.20 -3.50
N ILE A 96 3.34 16.21 -2.62
CA ILE A 96 4.17 15.02 -2.91
C ILE A 96 3.56 14.21 -4.05
N LEU A 97 2.26 13.89 -3.98
CA LEU A 97 1.55 13.14 -5.02
C LEU A 97 1.57 13.88 -6.36
N LYS A 98 1.38 15.19 -6.35
CA LYS A 98 1.50 16.03 -7.55
C LYS A 98 2.91 15.97 -8.15
N THR A 99 3.94 16.06 -7.33
CA THR A 99 5.35 15.95 -7.76
C THR A 99 5.62 14.56 -8.36
N LEU A 100 5.13 13.50 -7.71
CA LEU A 100 5.20 12.12 -8.19
C LEU A 100 4.56 11.97 -9.57
N LEU A 101 3.31 12.43 -9.74
CA LEU A 101 2.58 12.33 -11.01
C LEU A 101 3.28 13.09 -12.14
N LEU A 102 3.81 14.28 -11.86
CA LEU A 102 4.57 15.06 -12.84
C LEU A 102 5.91 14.40 -13.20
N THR A 103 6.54 13.69 -12.26
CA THR A 103 7.80 12.95 -12.47
C THR A 103 7.57 11.69 -13.29
N LEU A 104 6.46 10.99 -13.05
CA LEU A 104 6.08 9.78 -13.77
C LEU A 104 5.52 10.05 -15.17
N ASN A 105 5.26 11.31 -15.53
CA ASN A 105 4.62 11.67 -16.77
C ASN A 105 5.52 11.38 -17.98
N LYS A 106 5.59 10.11 -18.37
CA LYS A 106 5.87 9.70 -19.74
C LYS A 106 4.58 9.90 -20.52
N PRO A 107 4.58 10.58 -21.68
CA PRO A 107 3.40 10.65 -22.52
C PRO A 107 3.00 9.22 -22.91
N HIS A 108 1.96 8.72 -22.27
CA HIS A 108 1.25 7.54 -22.75
C HIS A 108 0.06 8.06 -23.55
N GLU A 109 0.07 7.83 -24.85
CA GLU A 109 -1.16 7.93 -25.64
C GLU A 109 -2.15 6.91 -25.06
N PHE A 110 -3.24 7.42 -24.50
CA PHE A 110 -4.34 6.57 -24.06
C PHE A 110 -4.94 5.88 -25.29
N GLN A 111 -4.63 4.61 -25.49
CA GLN A 111 -5.05 3.84 -26.68
C GLN A 111 -6.51 3.35 -26.60
N GLY A 112 -7.33 3.94 -25.72
CA GLY A 112 -8.71 3.54 -25.48
C GLY A 112 -8.82 2.28 -24.63
N TRP A 113 -10.03 2.03 -24.14
CA TRP A 113 -10.39 0.75 -23.52
C TRP A 113 -10.51 -0.30 -24.61
N GLN A 114 -9.57 -1.24 -24.70
CA GLN A 114 -9.78 -2.44 -25.52
C GLN A 114 -10.79 -3.33 -24.79
N ARG A 115 -11.89 -3.64 -25.48
CA ARG A 115 -12.98 -4.50 -24.98
C ARG A 115 -12.63 -5.97 -25.11
#